data_AF-A0A498NE84-F1
#
_entry.id   AF-A0A498NE84-F1
#
_cell.length_a   1.000
_cell.length_b   1.000
_cell.length_c   1.000
_cell.angle_alpha   90.00
_cell.angle_beta   90.00
_cell.angle_gamma   90.00
#
_symmetry.space_group_name_H-M   'P 1'
#
loop_
_entity.id
_entity.type
_entity.pdbx_description
1 polymer ?
#
loop_
_entity_poly.entity_id
_entity_poly.type
_entity_poly.pdbx_seq_one_letter_code
_entity_poly.pdbx_strand_id
1 'polypeptide(L)'
;MQKYLQSVKFIRSSEQILIKMYHLGFVGEYKSVVSVRRSSKNTTLLNTSHIPPKDSIRLAQTVIENPNSLSKFKNKNPALYELISSIKTDNSGWNLIAMEVLGQDHRRALTTGPSKHSQMARKLLADTIISGDVELLLKRCMILHHPLTSQKLREALGESIPSQCHVLTDEGIRGYYKAGYRNLVSEYSRMGILDQKQCERLDEWVTHDQHEDMNTAEYRQVLKGLQ
;
A
#
# COMPACT_ATOMS: atom_id res chain seq x y z
N MET A 1 3.41 11.37 -13.92
CA MET A 1 4.43 12.28 -13.34
C MET A 1 3.87 13.67 -12.97
N GLN A 2 3.26 14.44 -13.89
CA GLN A 2 2.73 15.77 -13.56
C GLN A 2 1.70 15.78 -12.42
N LYS A 3 0.72 14.86 -12.40
CA LYS A 3 -0.26 14.73 -11.30
C LYS A 3 0.41 14.47 -9.94
N TYR A 4 1.44 13.61 -9.90
CA TYR A 4 2.25 13.36 -8.71
C TYR A 4 3.00 14.62 -8.21
N LEU A 5 3.63 15.37 -9.11
CA LEU A 5 4.36 16.58 -8.71
C LEU A 5 3.44 17.67 -8.12
N GLN A 6 2.16 17.69 -8.51
CA GLN A 6 1.14 18.56 -7.91
C GLN A 6 0.73 18.07 -6.52
N SER A 7 0.65 16.76 -6.30
CA SER A 7 0.18 16.18 -5.04
C SER A 7 1.15 16.30 -3.88
N VAL A 8 2.40 16.72 -4.10
CA VAL A 8 3.40 16.95 -3.02
C VAL A 8 3.69 18.44 -2.76
N LYS A 9 2.87 19.34 -3.34
CA LYS A 9 3.10 20.80 -3.26
C LYS A 9 2.94 21.42 -1.87
N PHE A 10 2.17 20.78 -0.99
CA PHE A 10 1.84 21.30 0.35
C PHE A 10 2.86 20.93 1.43
N ILE A 11 3.91 20.17 1.10
CA ILE A 11 4.93 19.73 2.05
C ILE A 11 6.00 20.82 2.23
N ARG A 12 6.55 20.94 3.45
CA ARG A 12 7.62 21.90 3.80
C ARG A 12 8.76 21.90 2.79
N SER A 13 9.32 23.07 2.51
CA SER A 13 10.22 23.31 1.37
C SER A 13 11.47 22.43 1.34
N SER A 14 12.11 22.16 2.47
CA SER A 14 13.32 21.32 2.54
C SER A 14 13.03 19.83 2.30
N GLU A 15 11.96 19.29 2.89
CA GLU A 15 11.53 17.90 2.70
C GLU A 15 10.93 17.68 1.31
N GLN A 16 10.24 18.70 0.78
CA GLN A 16 9.69 18.66 -0.57
C GLN A 16 10.78 18.44 -1.63
N ILE A 17 12.01 18.94 -1.42
CA ILE A 17 13.14 18.67 -2.31
C ILE A 17 13.44 17.17 -2.33
N LEU A 18 13.58 16.54 -1.16
CA LEU A 18 13.88 15.11 -1.05
C LEU A 18 12.75 14.25 -1.65
N ILE A 19 11.50 14.58 -1.34
CA ILE A 19 10.32 13.87 -1.86
C ILE A 19 10.24 13.96 -3.39
N LYS A 20 10.49 15.14 -3.97
CA LYS A 20 10.52 15.32 -5.42
C LYS A 20 11.72 14.61 -6.05
N MET A 21 12.91 14.74 -5.47
CA MET A 21 14.15 14.15 -5.97
C MET A 21 14.10 12.62 -6.00
N TYR A 22 13.45 12.01 -5.00
CA TYR A 22 13.32 10.56 -4.89
C TYR A 22 11.99 10.00 -5.36
N HIS A 23 11.09 10.85 -5.88
CA HIS A 23 9.75 10.46 -6.31
C HIS A 23 8.94 9.70 -5.24
N LEU A 24 9.10 10.05 -3.96
CA LEU A 24 8.41 9.38 -2.85
C LEU A 24 6.89 9.57 -2.92
N GLY A 25 6.13 8.47 -2.88
CA GLY A 25 4.68 8.48 -3.09
C GLY A 25 4.28 8.44 -4.57
N PHE A 26 5.22 8.25 -5.49
CA PHE A 26 4.88 7.88 -6.86
C PHE A 26 4.32 6.46 -6.88
N VAL A 27 3.16 6.29 -7.51
CA VAL A 27 2.46 5.00 -7.62
C VAL A 27 2.26 4.66 -9.08
N GLY A 28 2.40 3.37 -9.40
CA GLY A 28 2.10 2.80 -10.71
C GLY A 28 2.40 1.31 -10.73
N GLU A 29 2.33 0.71 -11.91
CA GLU A 29 2.85 -0.65 -12.11
C GLU A 29 4.33 -0.71 -11.71
N TYR A 30 4.74 -1.80 -11.05
CA TYR A 30 6.08 -1.93 -10.46
C TYR A 30 7.20 -1.65 -11.47
N LYS A 31 7.07 -2.13 -12.71
CA LYS A 31 8.03 -1.85 -13.79
C LYS A 31 8.19 -0.36 -14.10
N SER A 32 7.10 0.40 -14.04
CA SER A 32 7.07 1.85 -14.28
C SER A 32 7.67 2.63 -13.12
N VAL A 33 7.45 2.17 -11.88
CA VAL A 33 8.05 2.79 -10.70
C VAL A 33 9.58 2.59 -10.70
N VAL A 34 10.03 1.36 -11.01
CA VAL A 34 11.47 1.06 -11.09
C VAL A 34 12.15 1.78 -12.25
N SER A 35 11.49 1.93 -13.41
CA SER A 35 12.08 2.64 -14.55
C SER A 35 12.34 4.12 -14.25
N VAL A 36 11.41 4.77 -13.54
CA VAL A 36 11.58 6.13 -13.01
C VAL A 36 12.79 6.18 -12.06
N ARG A 37 12.92 5.21 -11.13
CA ARG A 37 14.08 5.15 -10.22
C ARG A 37 15.40 5.01 -10.96
N ARG A 38 15.51 4.18 -12.00
CA ARG A 38 16.78 3.94 -12.72
C ARG A 38 17.37 5.21 -13.36
N SER A 39 16.55 6.23 -13.58
CA SER A 39 17.03 7.56 -14.00
C SER A 39 17.70 8.36 -12.88
N SER A 40 17.46 7.98 -11.61
CA SER A 40 18.04 8.57 -10.40
C SER A 40 19.21 7.71 -9.86
N LYS A 41 20.38 8.31 -9.63
CA LYS A 41 21.62 7.59 -9.26
C LYS A 41 21.65 7.01 -7.82
N ASN A 42 20.55 7.09 -7.04
CA ASN A 42 20.52 6.78 -5.61
C ASN A 42 19.59 5.60 -5.27
N THR A 43 20.04 4.37 -5.54
CA THR A 43 19.20 3.16 -5.39
C THR A 43 19.16 2.55 -3.99
N THR A 44 20.10 2.87 -3.10
CA THR A 44 20.25 2.22 -1.78
C THR A 44 19.31 2.77 -0.70
N LEU A 45 18.83 4.02 -0.85
CA LEU A 45 17.94 4.67 0.12
C LEU A 45 16.47 4.32 -0.08
N LEU A 46 16.11 3.82 -1.26
CA LEU A 46 14.72 3.70 -1.72
C LEU A 46 14.27 2.25 -1.76
N ASN A 47 12.96 2.06 -1.64
CA ASN A 47 12.33 0.78 -1.91
C ASN A 47 11.02 0.99 -2.67
N THR A 48 10.61 -0.01 -3.44
CA THR A 48 9.34 0.00 -4.16
C THR A 48 8.46 -1.05 -3.52
N SER A 49 7.41 -0.58 -2.87
CA SER A 49 6.56 -1.41 -2.04
C SER A 49 5.29 -1.78 -2.81
N HIS A 50 5.06 -3.07 -3.03
CA HIS A 50 3.82 -3.55 -3.65
C HIS A 50 2.62 -3.28 -2.73
N ILE A 51 1.53 -2.79 -3.31
CA ILE A 51 0.28 -2.51 -2.58
C ILE A 51 -0.91 -3.09 -3.35
N PRO A 52 -1.53 -4.19 -2.89
CA PRO A 52 -1.15 -5.02 -1.74
C PRO A 52 0.23 -5.67 -1.86
N PRO A 53 0.79 -6.17 -0.74
CA PRO A 53 2.06 -6.89 -0.74
C PRO A 53 2.01 -8.11 -1.67
N LYS A 54 3.10 -8.34 -2.40
CA LYS A 54 3.21 -9.47 -3.34
C LYS A 54 2.88 -10.82 -2.69
N ASP A 55 3.33 -11.03 -1.46
CA ASP A 55 3.06 -12.24 -0.69
C ASP A 55 1.56 -12.42 -0.38
N SER A 56 0.84 -11.33 -0.07
CA SER A 56 -0.62 -11.38 0.11
C SER A 56 -1.34 -11.78 -1.18
N ILE A 57 -0.88 -11.26 -2.32
CA ILE A 57 -1.43 -11.60 -3.63
C ILE A 57 -1.18 -13.07 -3.96
N ARG A 58 0.02 -13.59 -3.66
CA ARG A 58 0.33 -15.03 -3.81
C ARG A 58 -0.57 -15.90 -2.93
N LEU A 59 -0.74 -15.55 -1.66
CA LEU A 59 -1.63 -16.26 -0.74
C LEU A 59 -3.08 -16.26 -1.23
N ALA A 60 -3.57 -15.14 -1.79
CA ALA A 60 -4.91 -15.07 -2.34
C ALA A 60 -5.06 -15.89 -3.63
N GLN A 61 -4.04 -15.86 -4.51
CA GLN A 61 -4.04 -16.58 -5.78
C GLN A 61 -4.18 -18.09 -5.57
N THR A 62 -3.53 -18.69 -4.57
CA THR A 62 -3.64 -20.14 -4.32
C THR A 62 -5.07 -20.56 -3.94
N VAL A 63 -5.83 -19.69 -3.28
CA VAL A 63 -7.22 -19.94 -2.89
C VAL A 63 -8.19 -19.71 -4.04
N ILE A 64 -7.97 -18.66 -4.83
CA ILE A 64 -8.83 -18.28 -5.97
C ILE A 64 -8.78 -19.35 -7.09
N GLU A 65 -7.68 -20.12 -7.17
CA GLU A 65 -7.54 -21.24 -8.11
C GLU A 65 -8.42 -22.46 -7.78
N ASN A 66 -9.02 -22.51 -6.60
CA ASN A 66 -9.97 -23.57 -6.28
C ASN A 66 -11.20 -23.46 -7.22
N PRO A 67 -11.56 -24.50 -8.00
CA PRO A 67 -12.66 -24.45 -8.98
C PRO A 67 -13.98 -23.94 -8.41
N ASN A 68 -14.25 -24.21 -7.13
CA ASN A 68 -15.48 -23.81 -6.45
C ASN A 68 -15.54 -22.30 -6.13
N SER A 69 -14.39 -21.63 -6.04
CA SER A 69 -14.27 -20.20 -5.71
C SER A 69 -14.03 -19.32 -6.95
N LEU A 70 -13.55 -19.92 -8.04
CA LEU A 70 -13.06 -19.25 -9.23
C LEU A 70 -14.12 -18.41 -9.95
N SER A 71 -15.31 -18.97 -10.19
CA SER A 71 -16.37 -18.31 -10.97
C SER A 71 -16.96 -17.11 -10.23
N LYS A 72 -17.17 -17.24 -8.92
CA LYS A 72 -17.78 -16.19 -8.09
C LYS A 72 -16.86 -14.97 -7.95
N PHE A 73 -15.55 -15.21 -7.77
CA PHE A 73 -14.58 -14.12 -7.65
C PHE A 73 -14.39 -13.38 -8.98
N LYS A 74 -14.17 -14.14 -10.07
CA LYS A 74 -13.96 -13.59 -11.41
C LYS A 74 -15.13 -12.71 -11.87
N ASN A 75 -16.37 -13.12 -11.57
CA ASN A 75 -17.55 -12.37 -11.99
C ASN A 75 -17.77 -11.09 -11.17
N LYS A 76 -17.29 -11.02 -9.92
CA LYS A 76 -17.46 -9.85 -9.05
C LYS A 76 -16.54 -8.69 -9.45
N ASN A 77 -15.28 -8.99 -9.77
CA ASN A 77 -14.31 -7.98 -10.20
C ASN A 77 -13.28 -8.61 -11.16
N PRO A 78 -13.57 -8.63 -12.48
CA PRO A 78 -12.69 -9.23 -13.47
C PRO A 78 -11.29 -8.60 -13.51
N ALA A 79 -11.20 -7.27 -13.39
CA ALA A 79 -9.94 -6.54 -13.42
C ALA A 79 -9.03 -6.90 -12.22
N LEU A 80 -9.61 -7.03 -11.03
CA LEU A 80 -8.88 -7.48 -9.85
C LEU A 80 -8.41 -8.94 -10.01
N TYR A 81 -9.25 -9.80 -10.56
CA TYR A 81 -8.88 -11.18 -10.85
C TYR A 81 -7.72 -11.28 -11.83
N GLU A 82 -7.72 -10.47 -12.90
CA GLU A 82 -6.61 -10.40 -13.86
C GLU A 82 -5.31 -9.95 -13.19
N LEU A 83 -5.36 -8.89 -12.37
CA LEU A 83 -4.20 -8.39 -11.62
C LEU A 83 -3.62 -9.46 -10.69
N ILE A 84 -4.47 -10.18 -9.95
CA ILE A 84 -4.01 -11.25 -9.04
C ILE A 84 -3.44 -12.42 -9.84
N SER A 85 -4.11 -12.79 -10.93
CA SER A 85 -3.72 -13.92 -11.77
C SER A 85 -2.41 -13.68 -12.51
N SER A 86 -2.02 -12.42 -12.73
CA SER A 86 -0.75 -12.09 -13.40
C SER A 86 0.46 -12.63 -12.64
N ILE A 87 0.38 -12.78 -11.31
CA ILE A 87 1.51 -13.25 -10.50
C ILE A 87 1.97 -14.68 -10.84
N LYS A 88 1.11 -15.48 -11.49
CA LYS A 88 1.42 -16.85 -11.90
C LYS A 88 2.60 -16.91 -12.87
N THR A 89 2.64 -15.95 -13.79
CA THR A 89 3.68 -15.84 -14.82
C THR A 89 4.66 -14.71 -14.53
N ASP A 90 4.30 -13.79 -13.63
CA ASP A 90 5.12 -12.65 -13.21
C ASP A 90 5.60 -12.79 -11.77
N ASN A 91 6.60 -13.64 -11.55
CA ASN A 91 7.17 -13.91 -10.22
C ASN A 91 7.71 -12.66 -9.50
N SER A 92 8.15 -11.66 -10.27
CA SER A 92 8.67 -10.40 -9.75
C SER A 92 7.57 -9.41 -9.38
N GLY A 93 6.35 -9.60 -9.89
CA GLY A 93 5.23 -8.69 -9.71
C GLY A 93 5.42 -7.37 -10.48
N TRP A 94 6.05 -7.42 -11.66
CA TRP A 94 6.24 -6.27 -12.56
C TRP A 94 4.94 -5.56 -12.96
N ASN A 95 3.85 -6.31 -13.06
CA ASN A 95 2.52 -5.81 -13.41
C ASN A 95 1.67 -5.43 -12.19
N LEU A 96 2.16 -5.70 -10.97
CA LEU A 96 1.46 -5.30 -9.75
C LEU A 96 1.65 -3.81 -9.47
N ILE A 97 0.69 -3.20 -8.77
CA ILE A 97 0.80 -1.82 -8.32
C ILE A 97 1.79 -1.72 -7.16
N ALA A 98 2.65 -0.71 -7.23
CA ALA A 98 3.63 -0.43 -6.21
C ALA A 98 3.79 1.08 -5.99
N MET A 99 4.31 1.43 -4.81
CA MET A 99 4.62 2.80 -4.43
C MET A 99 6.11 2.94 -4.12
N GLU A 100 6.71 4.02 -4.61
CA GLU A 100 8.07 4.41 -4.26
C GLU A 100 8.10 5.02 -2.86
N VAL A 101 8.94 4.48 -1.98
CA VAL A 101 9.03 4.88 -0.57
C VAL A 101 10.48 4.89 -0.10
N LEU A 102 10.74 5.54 1.04
CA LEU A 102 12.03 5.39 1.70
C LEU A 102 12.19 3.96 2.21
N GLY A 103 13.38 3.40 2.04
CA GLY A 103 13.67 2.03 2.48
C GLY A 103 13.49 1.83 3.99
N GLN A 104 13.76 2.86 4.79
CA GLN A 104 13.47 2.86 6.23
C GLN A 104 11.97 2.76 6.53
N ASP A 105 11.13 3.50 5.81
CA ASP A 105 9.69 3.56 6.04
C ASP A 105 9.05 2.25 5.59
N HIS A 106 9.51 1.68 4.46
CA HIS A 106 9.14 0.35 4.02
C HIS A 106 9.41 -0.74 5.06
N ARG A 107 10.55 -0.67 5.77
CA ARG A 107 10.89 -1.65 6.83
C ARG A 107 10.02 -1.53 8.07
N ARG A 108 9.48 -0.33 8.35
CA ARG A 108 8.60 -0.08 9.50
C ARG A 108 7.17 -0.59 9.27
N ALA A 109 6.73 -0.60 8.02
CA ALA A 109 5.39 -1.07 7.64
C ALA A 109 5.15 -2.52 8.10
N LEU A 110 3.95 -2.81 8.63
CA LEU A 110 3.53 -4.16 9.03
C LEU A 110 3.37 -5.09 7.83
N THR A 111 3.25 -4.57 6.62
CA THR A 111 3.28 -5.38 5.40
C THR A 111 4.65 -6.05 5.14
N THR A 112 5.70 -5.60 5.81
CA THR A 112 7.09 -5.97 5.53
C THR A 112 7.70 -6.81 6.65
N GLY A 113 8.63 -7.70 6.28
CA GLY A 113 9.46 -8.46 7.22
C GLY A 113 8.83 -9.75 7.75
N PRO A 114 9.61 -10.55 8.51
CA PRO A 114 9.24 -11.90 8.90
C PRO A 114 8.51 -12.02 10.25
N SER A 115 8.25 -10.91 10.96
CA SER A 115 7.60 -10.96 12.28
C SER A 115 6.22 -11.65 12.23
N LYS A 116 5.78 -12.26 13.33
CA LYS A 116 4.46 -12.91 13.44
C LYS A 116 3.34 -11.95 12.99
N HIS A 117 3.33 -10.72 13.51
CA HIS A 117 2.32 -9.73 13.15
C HIS A 117 2.44 -9.27 11.69
N SER A 118 3.64 -9.20 11.13
CA SER A 118 3.80 -8.93 9.70
C SER A 118 3.22 -10.05 8.82
N GLN A 119 3.41 -11.31 9.21
CA GLN A 119 2.82 -12.46 8.51
C GLN A 119 1.28 -12.46 8.64
N MET A 120 0.75 -12.18 9.84
CA MET A 120 -0.69 -12.04 10.07
C MET A 120 -1.30 -10.90 9.25
N ALA A 121 -0.62 -9.74 9.18
CA ALA A 121 -1.04 -8.62 8.33
C ALA A 121 -1.15 -9.04 6.86
N ARG A 122 -0.15 -9.76 6.33
CA ARG A 122 -0.19 -10.24 4.94
C ARG A 122 -1.29 -11.27 4.70
N LYS A 123 -1.57 -12.14 5.67
CA LYS A 123 -2.70 -13.08 5.60
C LYS A 123 -4.05 -12.37 5.65
N LEU A 124 -4.23 -11.39 6.55
CA LEU A 124 -5.43 -10.56 6.63
C LEU A 124 -5.72 -9.86 5.29
N LEU A 125 -4.68 -9.32 4.64
CA LEU A 125 -4.81 -8.73 3.31
C LEU A 125 -5.17 -9.78 2.25
N ALA A 126 -4.61 -10.98 2.29
CA ALA A 126 -4.98 -12.07 1.39
C ALA A 126 -6.46 -12.48 1.55
N ASP A 127 -6.94 -12.62 2.79
CA ASP A 127 -8.35 -12.92 3.08
C ASP A 127 -9.27 -11.81 2.58
N THR A 128 -8.83 -10.55 2.71
CA THR A 128 -9.58 -9.39 2.19
C THR A 128 -9.61 -9.41 0.65
N ILE A 129 -8.49 -9.74 0.00
CA ILE A 129 -8.44 -9.94 -1.45
C ILE A 129 -9.47 -11.00 -1.86
N ILE A 130 -9.48 -12.17 -1.22
CA ILE A 130 -10.39 -13.29 -1.55
C ILE A 130 -11.87 -12.88 -1.43
N SER A 131 -12.22 -12.01 -0.48
CA SER A 131 -13.59 -11.50 -0.33
C SER A 131 -14.06 -10.62 -1.52
N GLY A 132 -13.11 -10.06 -2.29
CA GLY A 132 -13.37 -9.13 -3.38
C GLY A 132 -13.87 -7.76 -2.91
N ASP A 133 -13.74 -7.42 -1.63
CA ASP A 133 -13.99 -6.07 -1.12
C ASP A 133 -12.74 -5.20 -1.32
N VAL A 134 -12.67 -4.55 -2.49
CA VAL A 134 -11.52 -3.72 -2.88
C VAL A 134 -11.39 -2.48 -2.01
N GLU A 135 -12.50 -1.85 -1.63
CA GLU A 135 -12.46 -0.66 -0.78
C GLU A 135 -11.85 -0.99 0.58
N LEU A 136 -12.34 -2.05 1.22
CA LEU A 136 -11.79 -2.52 2.49
C LEU A 136 -10.32 -2.96 2.34
N LEU A 137 -9.97 -3.63 1.24
CA LEU A 137 -8.60 -4.02 0.94
C LEU A 137 -7.67 -2.81 0.91
N LEU A 138 -8.04 -1.76 0.16
CA LEU A 138 -7.20 -0.58 0.03
C LEU A 138 -7.09 0.19 1.35
N LYS A 139 -8.17 0.32 2.12
CA LYS A 139 -8.11 0.91 3.47
C LYS A 139 -7.16 0.14 4.38
N ARG A 140 -7.25 -1.20 4.42
CA ARG A 140 -6.34 -2.05 5.21
C ARG A 140 -4.90 -1.96 4.73
N CYS A 141 -4.68 -1.95 3.41
CA CYS A 141 -3.37 -1.72 2.82
C CYS A 141 -2.78 -0.39 3.30
N MET A 142 -3.52 0.72 3.21
CA MET A 142 -3.03 2.04 3.61
C MET A 142 -2.72 2.11 5.11
N ILE A 143 -3.50 1.43 5.98
CA ILE A 143 -3.21 1.31 7.42
C ILE A 143 -1.91 0.53 7.67
N LEU A 144 -1.78 -0.67 7.10
CA LEU A 144 -0.67 -1.60 7.33
C LEU A 144 0.62 -1.22 6.59
N HIS A 145 0.51 -0.42 5.54
CA HIS A 145 1.61 0.07 4.74
C HIS A 145 2.17 1.40 5.27
N HIS A 146 1.38 2.17 6.03
CA HIS A 146 1.82 3.43 6.62
C HIS A 146 2.79 3.16 7.79
N PRO A 147 4.01 3.73 7.81
CA PRO A 147 5.02 3.42 8.80
C PRO A 147 4.62 3.88 10.20
N LEU A 148 4.00 5.06 10.32
CA LEU A 148 3.57 5.60 11.62
C LEU A 148 2.37 4.81 12.17
N THR A 149 1.42 4.44 11.31
CA THR A 149 0.25 3.66 11.73
C THR A 149 0.65 2.23 12.10
N SER A 150 1.56 1.64 11.35
CA SER A 150 2.15 0.33 11.66
C SER A 150 2.86 0.35 13.01
N GLN A 151 3.58 1.42 13.32
CA GLN A 151 4.22 1.59 14.62
C GLN A 151 3.18 1.62 15.76
N LYS A 152 2.11 2.42 15.63
CA LYS A 152 1.01 2.45 16.61
C LYS A 152 0.37 1.06 16.82
N LEU A 153 0.18 0.30 15.73
CA LEU A 153 -0.35 -1.07 15.81
C LEU A 153 0.61 -2.00 16.57
N ARG A 154 1.92 -1.93 16.30
CA ARG A 154 2.93 -2.71 17.02
C ARG A 154 2.95 -2.38 18.51
N GLU A 155 2.87 -1.10 18.88
CA GLU A 155 2.75 -0.64 20.27
C GLU A 155 1.48 -1.21 20.94
N ALA A 156 0.33 -1.14 20.26
CA ALA A 156 -0.93 -1.70 20.76
C ALA A 156 -0.90 -3.24 20.92
N LEU A 157 -0.02 -3.93 20.18
CA LEU A 157 0.22 -5.37 20.27
C LEU A 157 1.32 -5.73 21.29
N GLY A 158 1.88 -4.74 21.99
CA GLY A 158 2.92 -4.94 22.99
C GLY A 158 4.31 -5.26 22.42
N GLU A 159 4.58 -4.95 21.16
CA GLU A 159 5.92 -5.11 20.59
C GLU A 159 6.86 -4.00 21.05
N SER A 160 8.09 -4.38 21.42
CA SER A 160 9.18 -3.42 21.63
C SER A 160 9.68 -2.90 20.29
N ILE A 161 9.67 -1.59 20.11
CA ILE A 161 10.08 -0.93 18.87
C ILE A 161 11.40 -0.21 19.13
N PRO A 162 12.49 -0.60 18.44
CA PRO A 162 13.74 0.14 18.54
C PRO A 162 13.53 1.57 18.07
N SER A 163 14.14 2.53 18.77
CA SER A 163 14.24 3.91 18.28
C SER A 163 14.95 3.91 16.92
N GLN A 164 14.33 4.53 15.92
CA GLN A 164 14.90 4.65 14.57
C GLN A 164 14.99 6.12 14.20
N CYS A 165 16.13 6.54 13.68
CA CYS A 165 16.31 7.85 13.08
C CYS A 165 15.48 7.94 11.79
N HIS A 166 14.86 9.09 11.54
CA HIS A 166 14.06 9.33 10.35
C HIS A 166 14.76 10.31 9.41
N VAL A 167 14.86 9.94 8.12
CA VAL A 167 15.30 10.86 7.06
C VAL A 167 14.32 12.02 6.85
N LEU A 168 13.02 11.77 6.99
CA LEU A 168 11.97 12.78 6.97
C LEU A 168 11.30 12.86 8.33
N THR A 169 10.78 14.03 8.68
CA THR A 169 9.91 14.18 9.85
C THR A 169 8.61 13.39 9.67
N ASP A 170 7.90 13.15 10.76
CA ASP A 170 6.56 12.54 10.69
C ASP A 170 5.61 13.33 9.78
N GLU A 171 5.69 14.66 9.74
CA GLU A 171 4.89 15.50 8.84
C GLU A 171 5.25 15.25 7.36
N GLY A 172 6.54 15.16 7.05
CA GLY A 172 7.04 14.79 5.73
C GLY A 172 6.57 13.40 5.30
N ILE A 173 6.65 12.41 6.20
CA ILE A 173 6.16 11.04 5.99
C ILE A 173 4.65 11.05 5.69
N ARG A 174 3.84 11.65 6.55
CA ARG A 174 2.39 11.77 6.35
C ARG A 174 2.07 12.41 5.01
N GLY A 175 2.76 13.49 4.68
CA GLY A 175 2.55 14.23 3.44
C GLY A 175 2.76 13.37 2.19
N TYR A 176 3.88 12.65 2.08
CA TYR A 176 4.17 11.87 0.87
C TYR A 176 3.35 10.57 0.81
N TYR A 177 3.06 9.93 1.94
CA TYR A 177 2.19 8.77 1.97
C TYR A 177 0.74 9.13 1.60
N LYS A 178 0.21 10.25 2.10
CA LYS A 178 -1.12 10.77 1.70
C LYS A 178 -1.18 11.05 0.20
N ALA A 179 -0.14 11.69 -0.35
CA ALA A 179 -0.02 11.92 -1.79
C ALA A 179 0.01 10.60 -2.59
N GLY A 180 0.75 9.61 -2.08
CA GLY A 180 0.82 8.28 -2.66
C GLY A 180 -0.50 7.51 -2.59
N TYR A 181 -1.24 7.61 -1.50
CA TYR A 181 -2.55 6.97 -1.35
C TYR A 181 -3.60 7.54 -2.30
N ARG A 182 -3.61 8.85 -2.55
CA ARG A 182 -4.45 9.43 -3.62
C ARG A 182 -4.07 8.91 -5.01
N ASN A 183 -2.76 8.80 -5.29
CA ASN A 183 -2.30 8.20 -6.55
C ASN A 183 -2.66 6.71 -6.63
N LEU A 184 -2.66 6.00 -5.51
CA LEU A 184 -3.07 4.59 -5.44
C LEU A 184 -4.54 4.42 -5.81
N VAL A 185 -5.45 5.23 -5.25
CA VAL A 185 -6.87 5.25 -5.63
C VAL A 185 -7.01 5.52 -7.14
N SER A 186 -6.28 6.51 -7.65
CA SER A 186 -6.30 6.84 -9.08
C SER A 186 -5.84 5.69 -9.98
N GLU A 187 -4.80 4.95 -9.60
CA GLU A 187 -4.30 3.81 -10.39
C GLU A 187 -5.29 2.63 -10.36
N TYR A 188 -5.87 2.31 -9.21
CA TYR A 188 -6.88 1.26 -9.12
C TYR A 188 -8.17 1.62 -9.89
N SER A 189 -8.55 2.90 -9.90
CA SER A 189 -9.63 3.40 -10.74
C SER A 189 -9.30 3.28 -12.23
N ARG A 190 -8.09 3.69 -12.65
CA ARG A 190 -7.61 3.59 -14.04
C ARG A 190 -7.66 2.15 -14.56
N MET A 191 -7.39 1.17 -13.70
CA MET A 191 -7.46 -0.25 -14.05
C MET A 191 -8.89 -0.82 -14.10
N GLY A 192 -9.92 -0.02 -13.80
CA GLY A 192 -11.30 -0.50 -13.70
C GLY A 192 -11.56 -1.41 -12.50
N ILE A 193 -10.67 -1.41 -11.50
CA ILE A 193 -10.82 -2.22 -10.29
C ILE A 193 -11.75 -1.53 -9.28
N LEU A 194 -11.72 -0.19 -9.24
CA LEU A 194 -12.63 0.61 -8.42
C LEU A 194 -13.72 1.24 -9.29
N ASP A 195 -14.95 1.20 -8.80
CA ASP A 195 -16.03 2.03 -9.33
C ASP A 195 -15.96 3.48 -8.83
N GLN A 196 -16.70 4.38 -9.48
CA GLN A 196 -16.70 5.81 -9.17
C GLN A 196 -17.07 6.11 -7.70
N LYS A 197 -18.04 5.40 -7.12
CA LYS A 197 -18.47 5.63 -5.74
C LYS A 197 -17.42 5.14 -4.74
N GLN A 198 -16.74 4.03 -5.05
CA GLN A 198 -15.62 3.55 -4.25
C GLN A 198 -14.45 4.54 -4.29
N CYS A 199 -14.15 5.11 -5.47
CA CYS A 199 -13.13 6.15 -5.60
C CYS A 199 -13.45 7.37 -4.73
N GLU A 200 -14.67 7.91 -4.80
CA GLU A 200 -15.10 9.07 -4.01
C GLU A 200 -14.96 8.81 -2.50
N ARG A 201 -15.42 7.66 -2.01
CA ARG A 201 -15.29 7.30 -0.59
C ARG A 201 -13.83 7.11 -0.17
N LEU A 202 -12.99 6.51 -1.01
CA LEU A 202 -11.57 6.34 -0.71
C LEU A 202 -10.82 7.68 -0.75
N ASP A 203 -11.12 8.56 -1.69
CA ASP A 203 -10.51 9.88 -1.77
C ASP A 203 -10.88 10.75 -0.58
N GLU A 204 -12.13 10.68 -0.12
CA GLU A 204 -12.58 11.32 1.12
C GLU A 204 -11.86 10.74 2.34
N TRP A 205 -11.77 9.41 2.42
CA TRP A 205 -11.09 8.69 3.51
C TRP A 205 -9.60 9.07 3.62
N VAL A 206 -8.89 9.13 2.48
CA VAL A 206 -7.49 9.57 2.43
C VAL A 206 -7.36 11.06 2.75
N THR A 207 -8.29 11.89 2.29
CA THR A 207 -8.26 13.35 2.52
C THR A 207 -8.40 13.71 3.99
N HIS A 208 -9.20 12.95 4.74
CA HIS A 208 -9.41 13.12 6.18
C HIS A 208 -8.42 12.31 7.04
N ASP A 209 -7.35 11.77 6.45
CA ASP A 209 -6.29 11.04 7.17
C ASP A 209 -6.81 9.84 7.99
N GLN A 210 -7.92 9.23 7.56
CA GLN A 210 -8.57 8.15 8.30
C GLN A 210 -7.73 6.86 8.37
N HIS A 211 -6.70 6.73 7.52
CA HIS A 211 -5.68 5.68 7.61
C HIS A 211 -4.74 5.80 8.82
N GLU A 212 -4.74 6.94 9.52
CA GLU A 212 -3.95 7.16 10.73
C GLU A 212 -4.81 7.21 12.01
N ASP A 213 -6.14 7.27 11.86
CA ASP A 213 -7.09 7.38 12.97
C ASP A 213 -7.40 6.01 13.58
N MET A 214 -7.01 5.87 14.85
CA MET A 214 -7.19 4.65 15.65
C MET A 214 -8.66 4.39 16.03
N ASN A 215 -9.54 5.37 15.85
CA ASN A 215 -10.97 5.26 16.18
C ASN A 215 -11.83 4.74 15.02
N THR A 216 -11.24 4.57 13.84
CA THR A 216 -11.94 3.99 12.68
C THR A 216 -12.30 2.53 12.91
N ALA A 217 -13.39 2.08 12.28
CA ALA A 217 -13.76 0.67 12.31
C ALA A 217 -12.68 -0.20 11.66
N GLU A 218 -12.09 0.29 10.57
CA GLU A 218 -11.03 -0.39 9.82
C GLU A 218 -9.77 -0.58 10.68
N TYR A 219 -9.32 0.44 11.43
CA TYR A 219 -8.18 0.28 12.34
C TYR A 219 -8.46 -0.78 13.41
N ARG A 220 -9.62 -0.72 14.08
CA ARG A 220 -10.00 -1.71 15.11
C ARG A 220 -10.09 -3.12 14.55
N GLN A 221 -10.60 -3.28 13.33
CA GLN A 221 -10.65 -4.58 12.66
C GLN A 221 -9.25 -5.10 12.31
N VAL A 222 -8.35 -4.23 11.86
CA VAL A 222 -6.95 -4.60 11.62
C VAL A 222 -6.31 -5.05 12.92
N LEU A 223 -6.40 -4.26 13.99
CA LEU A 223 -5.83 -4.61 15.30
C LEU A 223 -6.35 -5.95 15.80
N LYS A 224 -7.68 -6.18 15.74
CA LYS A 224 -8.29 -7.46 16.13
C LYS A 224 -7.78 -8.63 15.27
N GLY A 225 -7.55 -8.41 13.98
CA GLY A 225 -7.01 -9.42 13.07
C GLY A 225 -5.52 -9.75 13.31
N LEU A 226 -4.84 -8.96 14.14
CA LEU A 226 -3.43 -9.16 14.51
C LEU A 226 -3.27 -9.74 15.92
N GLN A 227 -4.34 -9.92 16.70
CA GLN A 227 -4.35 -10.57 18.02
C GLN A 227 -4.49 -12.09 17.87
#